data_AF-A0AAN5BUT6-F1
#
_entry.id   AF-A0AAN5BUT6-F1
#
_cell.length_a   1.000
_cell.length_b   1.000
_cell.length_c   1.000
_cell.angle_alpha   90.00
_cell.angle_beta   90.00
_cell.angle_gamma   90.00
#
_symmetry.space_group_name_H-M   'P 1'
#
loop_
_entity.id
_entity.type
_entity.pdbx_description
1 polymer ?
#
loop_
_entity_poly.entity_id
_entity_poly.type
_entity_poly.pdbx_seq_one_letter_code
_entity_poly.pdbx_strand_id
1 'polypeptide(L)'
;MTNTKVLSSLFGPENIPLLQVGFLGIVEVDTAFHVRLTNLEDFQKTVYPKTWKAVQHYATDLKERKTKIAFFSATPQGGGVALMRHSLVRFSYSLGTDITW
;
A
#
# COMPACT_ATOMS: atom_id res chain seq x y z
N MET A 1 2.43 -28.52 -11.31
CA MET A 1 3.73 -27.90 -10.97
C MET A 1 3.60 -26.39 -11.18
N THR A 2 2.93 -25.70 -10.27
CA THR A 2 2.51 -24.32 -10.51
C THR A 2 2.61 -23.52 -9.22
N ASN A 3 3.21 -22.32 -9.33
CA ASN A 3 3.27 -21.20 -8.38
C ASN A 3 4.37 -21.07 -7.31
N THR A 4 5.35 -21.96 -7.18
CA THR A 4 6.47 -21.68 -6.24
C THR A 4 7.53 -20.74 -6.85
N LYS A 5 7.71 -20.74 -8.17
CA LYS A 5 8.77 -19.96 -8.86
C LYS A 5 8.51 -18.45 -8.95
N VAL A 6 7.28 -17.98 -8.75
CA VAL A 6 6.94 -16.54 -8.84
C VAL A 6 7.26 -15.81 -7.54
N LEU A 7 7.20 -16.48 -6.38
CA LEU A 7 7.44 -15.83 -5.09
C LEU A 7 8.91 -15.50 -4.85
N SER A 8 9.85 -16.32 -5.31
CA SER A 8 11.28 -16.08 -5.09
C SER A 8 11.82 -14.84 -5.82
N SER A 9 11.13 -14.34 -6.86
CA SER A 9 11.53 -13.11 -7.56
C SER A 9 10.99 -11.83 -6.91
N LEU A 10 10.12 -11.94 -5.88
CA LEU A 10 9.52 -10.79 -5.21
C LEU A 10 10.29 -10.35 -3.96
N PHE A 11 11.17 -11.21 -3.44
CA PHE A 11 11.94 -10.96 -2.24
C PHE A 11 13.43 -10.92 -2.56
N GLY A 12 14.12 -9.95 -1.98
CA GLY A 12 15.56 -9.82 -2.08
C GLY A 12 16.29 -10.69 -1.06
N PRO A 13 17.61 -10.51 -0.94
CA PRO A 13 18.37 -11.04 0.19
C PRO A 13 17.67 -10.67 1.50
N GLU A 14 17.69 -11.59 2.48
CA GLU A 14 17.02 -11.44 3.78
C GLU A 14 15.48 -11.51 3.79
N ASN A 15 14.85 -12.00 2.71
CA ASN A 15 13.38 -12.13 2.59
C ASN A 15 12.64 -10.77 2.70
N ILE A 16 13.28 -9.69 2.26
CA ILE A 16 12.68 -8.35 2.21
C ILE A 16 11.96 -8.18 0.88
N PRO A 17 10.69 -7.74 0.83
CA PRO A 17 10.02 -7.43 -0.43
C PRO A 17 10.85 -6.45 -1.26
N LEU A 18 11.10 -6.78 -2.52
CA LEU A 18 11.80 -5.88 -3.43
C LEU A 18 10.93 -4.68 -3.75
N LEU A 19 11.53 -3.50 -3.78
CA LEU A 19 10.89 -2.32 -4.33
C LEU A 19 10.68 -2.55 -5.83
N GLN A 20 9.45 -2.39 -6.30
CA GLN A 20 9.10 -2.55 -7.72
C GLN A 20 8.53 -1.23 -8.25
N VAL A 21 9.00 -0.84 -9.44
CA VAL A 21 8.47 0.28 -10.20
C VAL A 21 8.03 -0.29 -11.55
N GLY A 22 6.73 -0.32 -11.75
CA GLY A 22 6.08 -0.91 -12.91
C GLY A 22 6.04 0.03 -14.11
N PHE A 23 5.15 -0.30 -15.04
CA PHE A 23 4.94 0.48 -16.26
C PHE A 23 4.59 1.95 -15.94
N LEU A 24 5.14 2.88 -16.73
CA LEU A 24 4.97 4.33 -16.57
C LEU A 24 5.42 4.90 -15.20
N GLY A 25 6.29 4.19 -14.49
CA GLY A 25 6.85 4.69 -13.23
C GLY A 25 5.92 4.51 -12.02
N ILE A 26 4.85 3.72 -12.15
CA ILE A 26 3.95 3.40 -11.04
C ILE A 26 4.72 2.61 -9.98
N VAL A 27 4.63 3.03 -8.74
CA VAL A 27 5.21 2.35 -7.59
C VAL A 27 4.31 1.17 -7.22
N GLU A 28 4.80 -0.04 -7.46
CA GLU A 28 4.07 -1.28 -7.17
C GLU A 28 4.23 -1.65 -5.70
N VAL A 29 3.54 -0.90 -4.83
CA VAL A 29 3.53 -1.11 -3.38
C VAL A 29 3.19 -2.57 -3.05
N ASP A 30 3.99 -3.17 -2.18
CA ASP A 30 3.93 -4.59 -1.81
C ASP A 30 3.95 -5.56 -2.99
N THR A 31 4.73 -5.23 -4.02
CA THR A 31 4.78 -6.01 -5.27
C THR A 31 3.40 -6.08 -5.92
N ALA A 32 2.83 -4.91 -6.20
CA ALA A 32 1.47 -4.76 -6.70
C ALA A 32 0.43 -5.50 -5.85
N PHE A 33 0.57 -5.39 -4.53
CA PHE A 33 -0.28 -6.02 -3.51
C PHE A 33 -0.34 -7.55 -3.53
N HIS A 34 0.60 -8.23 -4.20
CA HIS A 34 0.74 -9.70 -4.13
C HIS A 34 1.28 -10.15 -2.77
N VAL A 35 2.11 -9.32 -2.13
CA VAL A 35 2.59 -9.55 -0.78
C VAL A 35 1.66 -8.86 0.22
N ARG A 36 1.04 -9.61 1.12
CA ARG A 36 0.18 -9.04 2.16
C ARG A 36 0.93 -8.93 3.48
N LEU A 37 1.46 -7.74 3.78
CA LEU A 37 2.17 -7.48 5.04
C LEU A 37 1.23 -7.20 6.22
N THR A 38 0.00 -6.76 5.96
CA THR A 38 -0.97 -6.36 6.99
C THR A 38 -2.42 -6.40 6.48
N ASN A 39 -3.39 -6.14 7.35
CA ASN A 39 -4.80 -6.04 7.02
C ASN A 39 -5.50 -4.93 7.83
N LEU A 40 -6.79 -4.66 7.54
CA LEU A 40 -7.57 -3.61 8.21
C LEU A 40 -7.66 -3.80 9.74
N GLU A 41 -7.76 -5.04 10.22
CA GLU A 41 -7.84 -5.33 11.65
C GLU A 41 -6.53 -4.96 12.36
N ASP A 42 -5.39 -5.23 11.73
CA ASP A 42 -4.07 -4.83 12.24
C ASP A 42 -4.00 -3.30 12.38
N PHE A 43 -4.42 -2.55 11.35
CA PHE A 43 -4.45 -1.08 11.42
C PHE A 43 -5.40 -0.58 12.51
N GLN A 44 -6.59 -1.16 12.62
CA GLN A 44 -7.57 -0.76 13.64
C GLN A 44 -7.01 -0.92 15.05
N LYS A 45 -6.23 -1.96 15.32
CA LYS A 45 -5.60 -2.20 16.64
C LYS A 45 -4.55 -1.14 17.01
N THR A 46 -3.99 -0.42 16.05
CA THR A 46 -2.96 0.60 16.31
C THR A 46 -3.51 1.95 16.77
N VAL A 47 -4.82 2.17 16.70
CA VAL A 47 -5.44 3.47 16.97
C VAL A 47 -6.65 3.35 17.89
N TYR A 48 -7.01 4.47 18.52
CA TYR A 48 -8.25 4.54 19.30
C TYR A 48 -9.50 4.43 18.42
N PRO A 49 -10.63 3.93 18.96
CA PRO A 49 -11.88 3.78 18.21
C PRO A 49 -12.36 5.06 17.52
N LYS A 50 -12.14 6.23 18.13
CA LYS A 50 -12.51 7.53 17.56
C LYS A 50 -11.74 7.83 16.27
N THR A 51 -10.44 7.53 16.24
CA THR A 51 -9.59 7.70 15.06
C THR A 51 -10.01 6.72 13.96
N TRP A 52 -10.28 5.46 14.32
CA TRP A 52 -10.77 4.48 13.35
C TRP A 52 -12.11 4.88 12.73
N LYS A 53 -13.03 5.43 13.52
CA LYS A 53 -14.31 5.96 13.02
C LYS A 53 -14.10 7.12 12.03
N ALA A 54 -13.16 8.02 12.31
CA ALA A 54 -12.83 9.12 11.40
C ALA A 54 -12.26 8.60 10.07
N VAL A 55 -11.35 7.62 10.12
CA VAL A 55 -10.81 7.00 8.91
C VAL A 55 -11.91 6.37 8.07
N GLN A 56 -12.81 5.58 8.68
CA GLN A 56 -13.91 4.95 7.97
C GLN A 56 -14.84 5.99 7.32
N HIS A 57 -15.13 7.09 8.01
CA HIS A 57 -15.94 8.18 7.46
C HIS A 57 -15.34 8.75 6.17
N TYR A 58 -14.07 9.15 6.19
CA TYR A 58 -13.41 9.72 5.01
C TYR A 58 -13.17 8.68 3.91
N ALA A 59 -12.86 7.44 4.26
CA ALA A 59 -12.71 6.37 3.27
C ALA A 59 -14.03 6.09 2.53
N THR A 60 -15.16 6.08 3.23
CA THR A 60 -16.49 5.95 2.61
C THR A 60 -16.79 7.10 1.67
N ASP A 61 -16.60 8.33 2.13
CA ASP A 61 -16.82 9.54 1.33
C ASP A 61 -15.96 9.57 0.04
N LEU A 62 -14.68 9.19 0.13
CA LEU A 62 -13.81 9.05 -1.06
C LEU A 62 -14.33 8.02 -2.05
N LYS A 63 -14.80 6.87 -1.57
CA LYS A 63 -15.34 5.79 -2.41
C LYS A 63 -16.65 6.19 -3.09
N GLU A 64 -17.57 6.81 -2.35
CA GLU A 64 -18.85 7.30 -2.88
C GLU A 64 -18.64 8.32 -3.99
N ARG A 65 -17.70 9.25 -3.79
CA ARG A 65 -17.32 10.25 -4.80
C ARG A 65 -16.43 9.71 -5.91
N LYS A 66 -15.98 8.44 -5.84
CA LYS A 66 -15.02 7.83 -6.78
C LYS A 66 -13.75 8.69 -6.95
N THR A 67 -13.27 9.25 -5.84
CA THR A 67 -12.11 10.15 -5.84
C THR A 67 -10.84 9.36 -6.11
N LYS A 68 -10.03 9.82 -7.06
CA LYS A 68 -8.71 9.25 -7.39
C LYS A 68 -7.61 10.18 -6.93
N ILE A 69 -6.59 9.64 -6.27
CA ILE A 69 -5.44 10.39 -5.79
C ILE A 69 -4.17 9.75 -6.34
N ALA A 70 -3.28 10.56 -6.91
CA ALA A 70 -1.98 10.11 -7.41
C ALA A 70 -0.86 10.85 -6.67
N PHE A 71 0.13 10.12 -6.16
CA PHE A 71 1.37 10.70 -5.67
C PHE A 71 2.38 10.82 -6.80
N PHE A 72 3.17 11.91 -6.78
CA PHE A 72 4.32 12.09 -7.64
C PHE A 72 5.54 12.37 -6.77
N SER A 73 6.68 11.73 -7.04
CA SER A 73 7.90 11.94 -6.26
C SER A 73 9.15 11.61 -7.05
N ALA A 74 10.30 12.13 -6.61
CA ALA A 74 11.59 11.87 -7.23
C ALA A 74 12.15 10.46 -6.96
N THR A 75 11.78 9.82 -5.85
CA THR A 75 12.26 8.47 -5.51
C THR A 75 11.19 7.69 -4.73
N PRO A 76 10.98 6.39 -5.06
CA PRO A 76 10.19 5.47 -4.25
C PRO A 76 11.00 4.73 -3.18
N GLN A 77 12.32 5.00 -3.10
CA GLN A 77 13.27 4.40 -2.18
C GLN A 77 13.87 5.44 -1.22
N GLY A 78 14.04 5.03 0.05
CA GLY A 78 14.81 5.76 1.04
C GLY A 78 14.08 6.92 1.73
N GLY A 79 14.54 7.27 2.94
CA GLY A 79 14.02 8.40 3.73
C GLY A 79 12.67 8.16 4.41
N GLY A 80 12.28 9.05 5.33
CA GLY A 80 11.01 8.94 6.06
C GLY A 80 9.77 9.09 5.18
N VAL A 81 9.82 9.91 4.12
CA VAL A 81 8.66 10.21 3.29
C VAL A 81 8.24 9.02 2.41
N ALA A 82 9.19 8.30 1.81
CA ALA A 82 8.88 7.11 1.00
C ALA A 82 8.20 6.03 1.85
N LEU A 83 8.69 5.81 3.08
CA LEU A 83 8.10 4.85 4.03
C LEU A 83 6.65 5.20 4.38
N MET A 84 6.36 6.49 4.60
CA MET A 84 5.00 6.96 4.86
C MET A 84 4.07 6.73 3.67
N ARG A 85 4.56 6.94 2.43
CA ARG A 85 3.76 6.72 1.22
C ARG A 85 3.48 5.24 0.97
N HIS A 86 4.48 4.37 1.09
CA HIS A 86 4.28 2.91 1.04
C HIS A 86 3.20 2.46 2.03
N SER A 87 3.28 2.94 3.27
CA SER A 87 2.30 2.60 4.31
C SER A 87 0.90 3.12 3.99
N LEU A 88 0.79 4.36 3.50
CA LEU A 88 -0.49 4.98 3.17
C LEU A 88 -1.16 4.33 1.95
N VAL A 89 -0.42 4.01 0.90
CA VAL A 89 -0.94 3.31 -0.29
C VAL A 89 -1.38 1.90 0.08
N ARG A 90 -0.60 1.16 0.88
CA ARG A 90 -1.01 -0.15 1.44
C ARG A 90 -2.30 -0.06 2.24
N PHE A 91 -2.41 0.97 3.08
CA PHE A 91 -3.61 1.18 3.89
C PHE A 91 -4.82 1.54 3.03
N SER A 92 -4.63 2.41 2.04
CA SER A 92 -5.65 2.80 1.06
C SER A 92 -6.19 1.59 0.29
N TYR A 93 -5.29 0.72 -0.19
CA TYR A 93 -5.66 -0.54 -0.83
C TYR A 93 -6.53 -1.39 0.09
N SER A 94 -6.14 -1.52 1.36
CA SER A 94 -6.91 -2.27 2.36
C SER A 94 -8.29 -1.66 2.63
N LEU A 95 -8.43 -0.32 2.58
CA LEU A 95 -9.69 0.41 2.76
C LEU A 95 -10.60 0.40 1.50
N GLY A 96 -10.04 0.01 0.35
CA GLY A 96 -10.68 0.07 -0.96
C GLY A 96 -10.79 1.49 -1.53
N THR A 97 -9.93 2.42 -1.13
CA THR A 97 -9.84 3.76 -1.73
C THR A 97 -8.87 3.77 -2.92
N ASP A 98 -9.04 4.71 -3.85
CA ASP A 98 -8.24 4.80 -5.09
C ASP A 98 -7.07 5.78 -4.91
N ILE A 99 -6.00 5.31 -4.27
CA ILE A 99 -4.73 6.03 -4.17
C ILE A 99 -3.63 5.23 -4.88
N THR A 100 -3.02 5.85 -5.89
CA THR A 100 -1.87 5.33 -6.63
C THR A 100 -0.64 6.21 -6.36
N TRP A 101 0.54 5.63 -6.52
CA TRP A 101 1.81 6.35 -6.46
C TRP A 101 2.65 5.95 -7.66
#